data_AF-A0A8K0KF53-F1
#
_entry.id   AF-A0A8K0KF53-F1
#
_cell.length_a   1.000
_cell.length_b   1.000
_cell.length_c   1.000
_cell.angle_alpha   90.00
_cell.angle_beta   90.00
_cell.angle_gamma   90.00
#
_symmetry.space_group_name_H-M   'P 1'
#
loop_
_entity.id
_entity.type
_entity.pdbx_description
1 polymer ?
#
loop_
_entity_poly.entity_id
_entity_poly.type
_entity_poly.pdbx_seq_one_letter_code
_entity_poly.pdbx_strand_id
1 'polypeptide(L)'
;MENWGQLAYEATQAVSSYDESGSIKRSPFANTTIDKLPDKVLLSIFSYLTHREICRMARVCKKWRMIAYDTRLWKAVSLRPEISGLHVGSLESLLALIR
;
A
#
# COMPACT_ATOMS: atom_id res chain seq x y z
N MET A 1 1.58 19.89 7.93
CA MET A 1 2.01 18.47 7.85
C MET A 1 2.21 17.86 9.23
N GLU A 2 1.60 18.42 10.29
CA GLU A 2 1.88 18.06 11.70
C GLU A 2 0.86 17.08 12.31
N ASN A 3 -0.20 16.75 11.58
CA ASN A 3 -1.33 15.95 12.07
C ASN A 3 -1.13 14.43 11.97
N TRP A 4 -0.20 13.96 11.13
CA TRP A 4 0.03 12.53 10.93
C TRP A 4 0.72 11.86 12.13
N GLY A 5 1.62 12.57 12.81
CA GLY A 5 2.30 12.05 14.02
C GLY A 5 1.33 11.89 15.20
N GLN A 6 0.40 12.83 15.33
CA GLN A 6 -0.59 12.83 16.41
C GLN A 6 -1.66 11.75 16.20
N LEU A 7 -2.15 11.57 14.97
CA LEU A 7 -3.03 10.46 14.59
C LEU A 7 -2.38 9.09 14.80
N ALA A 8 -1.09 8.93 14.49
CA ALA A 8 -0.37 7.68 14.72
C ALA A 8 -0.18 7.40 16.22
N TYR A 9 0.12 8.42 17.02
CA TYR A 9 0.26 8.32 18.47
C TYR A 9 -1.07 7.98 19.16
N GLU A 10 -2.17 8.63 18.76
CA GLU A 10 -3.53 8.36 19.25
C GLU A 10 -4.03 6.98 18.82
N ALA A 11 -3.76 6.56 17.58
CA ALA A 11 -4.06 5.20 17.12
C ALA A 11 -3.31 4.15 17.93
N THR A 12 -2.10 4.46 18.42
CA THR A 12 -1.28 3.58 19.26
C THR A 12 -1.76 3.59 20.73
N GLN A 13 -2.17 4.74 21.27
CA GLN A 13 -2.76 4.82 22.63
C GLN A 13 -4.12 4.11 22.73
N ALA A 14 -4.92 4.13 21.65
CA ALA A 14 -6.16 3.37 21.59
C ALA A 14 -5.95 1.83 21.63
N VAL A 15 -4.71 1.34 21.48
CA VAL A 15 -4.39 -0.09 21.47
C VAL A 15 -4.30 -0.70 22.87
N SER A 16 -4.07 0.08 23.94
CA SER A 16 -3.95 -0.45 25.30
C SER A 16 -4.57 0.50 26.33
N SER A 17 -5.84 0.26 26.69
CA SER A 17 -6.44 0.85 27.89
C SER A 17 -6.33 -0.13 29.05
N TYR A 18 -5.94 0.33 30.23
CA TYR A 18 -5.99 -0.47 31.46
C TYR A 18 -7.43 -0.55 31.95
N ASP A 19 -7.89 -1.73 32.35
CA ASP A 19 -9.15 -1.82 33.10
C ASP A 19 -8.94 -1.62 34.60
N GLU A 20 -10.04 -1.52 35.35
CA GLU A 20 -10.05 -1.32 36.81
C GLU A 20 -9.35 -2.45 37.58
N SER A 21 -9.10 -3.60 36.93
CA SER A 21 -8.33 -4.73 37.48
C SER A 21 -6.82 -4.66 37.18
N GLY A 22 -6.38 -3.63 36.43
CA GLY A 22 -5.00 -3.47 35.97
C GLY A 22 -4.66 -4.29 34.72
N SER A 23 -5.63 -4.92 34.06
CA SER A 23 -5.41 -5.74 32.86
C SER A 23 -5.36 -4.87 31.59
N ILE A 24 -4.45 -5.20 30.67
CA ILE A 24 -4.33 -4.50 29.38
C ILE A 24 -5.50 -4.94 28.48
N LYS A 25 -6.49 -4.06 28.29
CA LYS A 25 -7.52 -4.24 27.26
C LYS A 25 -6.98 -3.75 25.92
N ARG A 26 -6.75 -4.71 25.02
CA ARG A 26 -6.42 -4.38 23.64
C ARG A 26 -7.65 -3.90 22.90
N SER A 27 -7.50 -2.86 22.07
CA SER A 27 -8.57 -2.47 21.15
C SER A 27 -9.03 -3.67 20.32
N PRO A 28 -10.34 -3.82 20.06
CA PRO A 28 -10.84 -4.86 19.17
C PRO A 28 -10.25 -4.76 17.75
N PHE A 29 -9.68 -3.60 17.39
CA PHE A 29 -9.02 -3.35 16.11
C PHE A 29 -7.50 -3.50 16.16
N ALA A 30 -6.91 -3.84 17.30
CA ALA A 30 -5.45 -3.94 17.46
C ALA A 30 -4.77 -4.88 16.46
N ASN A 31 -5.51 -5.87 15.94
CA ASN A 31 -5.02 -6.83 14.96
C ASN A 31 -5.57 -6.57 13.54
N THR A 32 -6.23 -5.44 13.28
CA THR A 32 -6.79 -5.12 11.96
C THR A 32 -5.72 -4.48 11.10
N THR A 33 -5.08 -5.29 10.26
CA THR A 33 -4.05 -4.82 9.30
C THR A 33 -4.60 -4.85 7.88
N ILE A 34 -3.99 -4.05 7.00
CA ILE A 34 -4.33 -4.00 5.57
C ILE A 34 -4.19 -5.37 4.87
N ASP A 35 -3.31 -6.25 5.37
CA ASP A 35 -3.12 -7.60 4.83
C ASP A 35 -4.36 -8.50 4.98
N LYS A 36 -5.26 -8.18 5.91
CA LYS A 36 -6.52 -8.90 6.11
C LYS A 36 -7.58 -8.56 5.07
N LEU A 37 -7.38 -7.53 4.24
CA LEU A 37 -8.30 -7.20 3.17
C LEU A 37 -8.35 -8.31 2.10
N PRO A 38 -9.54 -8.61 1.55
CA PRO A 38 -9.66 -9.46 0.37
C PRO A 38 -8.91 -8.86 -0.82
N ASP A 39 -8.34 -9.73 -1.66
CA ASP A 39 -7.53 -9.34 -2.82
C ASP A 39 -8.27 -8.40 -3.78
N LYS A 40 -9.58 -8.60 -3.97
CA LYS A 40 -10.43 -7.72 -4.80
C LYS A 40 -10.50 -6.28 -4.26
N VAL A 41 -10.47 -6.11 -2.94
CA VAL A 41 -10.50 -4.79 -2.31
C VAL A 41 -9.15 -4.11 -2.49
N LEU A 42 -8.05 -4.84 -2.25
CA LEU A 42 -6.70 -4.32 -2.51
C LEU A 42 -6.50 -3.93 -3.98
N LEU A 43 -7.00 -4.74 -4.91
CA LEU A 43 -6.97 -4.43 -6.33
C LEU A 43 -7.75 -3.15 -6.64
N SER A 44 -8.94 -2.98 -6.06
CA SER A 44 -9.73 -1.75 -6.21
C SER A 44 -9.04 -0.53 -5.60
N ILE A 45 -8.24 -0.69 -4.55
CA ILE A 45 -7.41 0.39 -4.03
C ILE A 45 -6.29 0.71 -5.03
N PHE A 46 -5.62 -0.31 -5.56
CA PHE A 46 -4.51 -0.14 -6.50
C PHE A 46 -4.96 0.47 -7.83
N SER A 47 -6.22 0.35 -8.23
CA SER A 47 -6.74 0.98 -9.45
C SER A 47 -6.78 2.51 -9.39
N TYR A 48 -6.66 3.11 -8.20
CA TYR A 48 -6.54 4.56 -8.04
C TYR A 48 -5.09 5.06 -8.08
N LEU A 49 -4.12 4.15 -8.18
CA LEU A 49 -2.69 4.48 -8.23
C LEU A 49 -2.22 4.63 -9.67
N THR A 50 -1.25 5.51 -9.88
CA THR A 50 -0.53 5.58 -11.16
C THR A 50 0.30 4.31 -11.38
N HIS A 51 0.59 3.96 -12.63
CA HIS A 51 1.46 2.81 -12.95
C HIS A 51 2.80 2.85 -12.19
N ARG A 52 3.37 4.04 -11.99
CA ARG A 52 4.62 4.23 -11.23
C ARG A 52 4.44 3.88 -9.76
N GLU A 53 3.32 4.24 -9.15
CA GLU A 53 3.00 3.89 -7.77
C GLU A 53 2.73 2.39 -7.63
N ILE A 54 2.04 1.77 -8.58
CA ILE A 54 1.81 0.33 -8.61
C ILE A 54 3.15 -0.44 -8.60
N CYS A 55 4.14 -0.02 -9.40
CA CYS A 55 5.48 -0.59 -9.35
C CYS A 55 6.14 -0.48 -7.96
N ARG A 56 5.91 0.62 -7.24
CA ARG A 56 6.41 0.76 -5.86
C ARG A 56 5.69 -0.18 -4.91
N MET A 57 4.37 -0.35 -5.07
CA MET A 57 3.57 -1.26 -4.23
C MET A 57 4.00 -2.72 -4.39
N ALA A 58 4.46 -3.13 -5.57
CA ALA A 58 4.97 -4.47 -5.83
C ALA A 58 6.19 -4.87 -4.96
N ARG A 59 6.84 -3.89 -4.33
CA ARG A 59 8.05 -4.07 -3.52
C ARG A 59 7.77 -4.23 -2.02
N VAL A 60 6.52 -4.05 -1.59
CA VAL A 60 6.14 -4.05 -0.16
C VAL A 60 6.12 -5.46 0.43
N CYS A 61 5.33 -6.38 -0.15
CA CYS A 61 5.26 -7.78 0.29
C CYS A 61 4.81 -8.70 -0.85
N LYS A 62 4.85 -10.02 -0.63
CA LYS A 62 4.45 -11.03 -1.64
C LYS A 62 3.01 -10.84 -2.12
N LYS A 63 2.08 -10.55 -1.20
CA LYS A 63 0.65 -10.34 -1.52
C LYS A 63 0.47 -9.12 -2.42
N TRP A 64 1.08 -7.99 -2.05
CA TRP A 64 0.99 -6.74 -2.80
C TRP A 64 1.62 -6.87 -4.19
N ARG A 65 2.71 -7.64 -4.31
CA ARG A 65 3.30 -7.98 -5.61
C ARG A 65 2.33 -8.72 -6.52
N MET A 66 1.63 -9.74 -6.00
CA MET A 66 0.64 -10.47 -6.81
C MET A 66 -0.49 -9.55 -7.29
N ILE A 67 -0.99 -8.66 -6.43
CA ILE A 67 -2.03 -7.69 -6.81
C ILE A 67 -1.51 -6.66 -7.82
N ALA A 68 -0.30 -6.13 -7.62
CA ALA A 68 0.31 -5.14 -8.51
C ALA A 68 0.53 -5.68 -9.94
N TYR A 69 0.72 -7.00 -10.09
CA TYR A 69 0.90 -7.65 -11.39
C TYR A 69 -0.41 -8.08 -12.06
N ASP A 70 -1.57 -7.79 -11.45
CA ASP A 70 -2.86 -8.07 -12.05
C ASP A 70 -3.07 -7.24 -13.33
N THR A 71 -3.35 -7.92 -14.45
CA THR A 71 -3.47 -7.30 -15.78
C THR A 71 -4.55 -6.22 -15.84
N ARG A 72 -5.55 -6.25 -14.95
CA ARG A 72 -6.61 -5.24 -14.90
C ARG A 72 -6.09 -3.84 -14.52
N LEU A 73 -4.93 -3.76 -13.86
CA LEU A 73 -4.28 -2.50 -13.50
C LEU A 73 -3.48 -1.87 -14.66
N TRP A 74 -3.22 -2.61 -15.74
CA TRP A 74 -2.28 -2.22 -16.80
C TRP A 74 -2.94 -2.04 -18.18
N LYS A 75 -4.23 -1.68 -18.21
CA LYS A 75 -5.01 -1.61 -19.46
C LYS A 75 -4.52 -0.54 -20.46
N ALA A 76 -3.88 0.53 -20.00
CA ALA A 76 -3.49 1.67 -20.83
C ALA A 76 -2.10 2.22 -20.45
N VAL A 77 -1.05 1.45 -20.73
CA VAL A 77 0.34 1.86 -20.44
C VAL A 77 0.93 2.56 -21.66
N SER A 78 1.24 3.85 -21.52
CA SER A 78 2.09 4.56 -22.47
C SER A 78 3.54 4.42 -22.05
N LEU A 79 4.43 4.04 -22.98
CA LEU A 79 5.89 4.10 -22.78
C LEU A 79 6.49 5.41 -23.32
N ARG A 80 5.65 6.35 -23.77
CA ARG A 80 6.09 7.65 -24.26
C ARG A 80 6.23 8.62 -23.07
N PRO A 81 7.45 9.06 -22.71
CA PRO A 81 7.65 10.00 -21.62
C PRO A 81 6.87 11.31 -21.76
N GLU A 82 6.61 11.72 -23.00
CA GLU A 82 6.02 13.02 -23.35
C GLU A 82 4.52 13.11 -23.03
N ILE A 83 3.89 11.99 -22.69
CA ILE A 83 2.44 11.87 -22.45
C ILE A 83 2.17 11.20 -21.09
N SER A 84 2.94 11.56 -20.07
CA SER A 84 2.87 10.96 -18.72
C SER A 84 3.08 9.43 -18.69
N GLY A 85 3.73 8.89 -19.73
CA GLY A 85 4.03 7.46 -19.84
C GLY A 85 5.14 7.01 -18.89
N LEU A 86 5.21 5.70 -18.68
CA LEU A 86 6.30 5.06 -17.94
C LEU A 86 7.61 5.30 -18.73
N HIS A 87 8.43 6.26 -18.30
CA HIS A 87 9.71 6.50 -18.93
C HIS A 87 10.70 5.42 -18.52
N VAL A 88 11.11 4.60 -19.49
CA VAL A 88 12.14 3.58 -19.32
C VAL A 88 13.34 3.99 -20.15
N GLY A 89 14.10 4.96 -19.66
CA GLY A 89 15.30 5.48 -20.34
C GLY A 89 16.53 4.57 -20.26
N SER A 90 16.46 3.50 -19.47
CA SER A 90 17.54 2.54 -19.29
C SER A 90 17.02 1.16 -18.86
N LEU A 91 17.81 0.11 -19.12
CA LEU A 91 17.56 -1.23 -18.59
C LEU A 91 17.44 -1.22 -17.06
N GLU A 92 18.22 -0.37 -16.38
CA GLU A 92 18.14 -0.20 -14.92
C GLU A 92 16.78 0.36 -14.48
N SER A 93 16.24 1.32 -15.23
CA SER A 93 14.88 1.85 -14.98
C SER A 93 13.81 0.78 -15.18
N LEU A 94 13.99 -0.10 -16.17
CA LEU A 94 13.10 -1.25 -16.40
C LEU A 94 13.18 -2.24 -15.24
N LEU A 95 14.40 -2.63 -14.85
CA LEU A 95 14.65 -3.58 -13.77
C LEU A 95 14.16 -3.05 -12.42
N ALA A 96 14.26 -1.74 -12.16
CA ALA A 96 13.74 -1.11 -10.95
C ALA A 96 12.21 -1.21 -10.79
N LEU A 97 11.48 -1.44 -11.90
CA LEU A 97 10.02 -1.62 -11.89
C LEU A 97 9.61 -3.07 -11.56
N ILE A 98 10.54 -4.02 -11.66
CA ILE A 98 10.29 -5.47 -11.56
C ILE A 98 10.99 -6.09 -10.32
N ARG A 99 11.88 -5.34 -9.65
CA ARG A 99 12.75 -5.83 -8.55
C ARG A 99 12.22 -5.55 -7.14
#